data_AF-A0A927CQZ9-F1
#
_entry.id   AF-A0A927CQZ9-F1
#
_cell.length_a   1.000
_cell.length_b   1.000
_cell.length_c   1.000
_cell.angle_alpha   90.00
_cell.angle_beta   90.00
_cell.angle_gamma   90.00
#
_symmetry.space_group_name_H-M   'P 1'
#
loop_
_entity.id
_entity.type
_entity.pdbx_description
1 polymer ?
#
loop_
_entity_poly.entity_id
_entity_poly.type
_entity_poly.pdbx_seq_one_letter_code
_entity_poly.pdbx_strand_id
1 'polypeptide(L)'
;MPGVISRHYRSGFRRGSRLGYAAGYAASLEAGRIAGKEAFQIPFDGTSIIIPTYNQREYLLKCIRSIRKNTRIPYELIVIDNGSTDGTVEKLRAEFAGIRIRRNSENLGFAPAVNQGLMMARGTTLLLLNNDTVVTEQWLENLLACLRSNPDFGLVGPVSNRISGEQRIKTSYRSIREMIAFARSFNRRSAERWKRTDHLMGFCLLFTRDMFHKLGYFDEGFKIGNCEDIDYGMRARLLGSELVIAGDTFVHHYGSISIRSIGKRFVSINEENKRFFSVKWEGYSKLKEEISRLAPGNSFAAARLYPSHVTVKGADGSIYWIENEIRHRIDQADGFDGVRLSVVDLRYWREGSMISGTDIRNRLGLLNQPGASPSIGTLLQTPDGQVYQVHNRGLRRLANKKTLELWRLNDRMQVPISWVEKSEFEEFLPIVPPPTVYSSEL
;
A
#
# COMPACT_ATOMS: atom_id res chain seq x y z
N MET A 1 4.43 22.64 -39.75
CA MET A 1 5.35 21.63 -40.31
C MET A 1 5.17 20.32 -39.54
N PRO A 2 4.83 19.21 -40.21
CA PRO A 2 4.66 17.91 -39.55
C PRO A 2 5.99 17.14 -39.48
N GLY A 3 6.26 16.50 -38.35
CA GLY A 3 7.50 15.75 -38.07
C GLY A 3 8.18 16.35 -36.84
N VAL A 4 8.13 15.69 -35.69
CA VAL A 4 8.91 14.48 -35.41
C VAL A 4 8.08 13.50 -34.57
N ILE A 5 7.47 12.50 -35.23
CA ILE A 5 7.15 11.24 -34.56
C ILE A 5 8.49 10.55 -34.32
N SER A 6 8.82 10.25 -33.06
CA SER A 6 10.11 9.67 -32.69
C SER A 6 10.41 8.43 -33.54
N ARG A 7 11.64 8.34 -34.06
CA ARG A 7 12.10 7.23 -34.92
C ARG A 7 11.94 5.85 -34.27
N HIS A 8 11.75 5.78 -32.95
CA HIS A 8 11.55 4.54 -32.20
C HIS A 8 10.14 3.94 -32.32
N TYR A 9 9.09 4.74 -32.53
CA TYR A 9 7.73 4.19 -32.68
C TYR A 9 7.50 3.49 -34.03
N ARG A 10 8.14 3.99 -35.10
CA ARG A 10 8.01 3.39 -36.44
C ARG A 10 8.82 2.11 -36.64
N SER A 11 9.89 1.89 -35.85
CA SER A 11 10.69 0.67 -35.94
C SER A 11 10.00 -0.56 -35.34
N GLY A 12 9.21 -0.37 -34.26
CA GLY A 12 8.44 -1.45 -33.64
C GLY A 12 7.36 -2.02 -34.55
N PHE A 13 6.60 -1.14 -35.23
CA PHE A 13 5.53 -1.54 -36.15
C PHE A 13 6.06 -2.33 -37.37
N ARG A 14 7.20 -1.91 -37.94
CA ARG A 14 7.86 -2.60 -39.07
C ARG A 14 8.54 -3.92 -38.67
N ARG A 15 8.95 -4.10 -37.41
CA ARG A 15 9.46 -5.38 -36.89
C ARG A 15 8.32 -6.38 -36.65
N GLY A 16 7.21 -5.92 -36.06
CA GLY A 16 6.03 -6.77 -35.82
C GLY A 16 5.39 -7.31 -37.10
N SER A 17 5.37 -6.53 -38.18
CA SER A 17 4.84 -6.99 -39.47
C SER A 17 5.71 -8.05 -40.16
N ARG A 18 7.00 -8.16 -39.80
CA ARG A 18 7.94 -9.16 -40.36
C ARG A 18 8.02 -10.45 -39.55
N LEU A 19 7.68 -10.43 -38.26
CA LEU A 19 7.84 -11.56 -37.35
C LEU A 19 6.52 -12.27 -37.02
N GLY A 20 5.38 -11.76 -37.51
CA GLY A 20 4.05 -12.21 -37.12
C GLY A 20 3.59 -11.57 -35.81
N TYR A 21 2.28 -11.54 -35.59
CA TYR A 21 1.65 -10.84 -34.46
C TYR A 21 2.22 -11.27 -33.09
N ALA A 22 2.39 -12.56 -32.86
CA ALA A 22 2.87 -13.11 -31.59
C ALA A 22 4.32 -12.68 -31.28
N ALA A 23 5.22 -12.77 -32.26
CA ALA A 23 6.61 -12.35 -32.09
C ALA A 23 6.76 -10.83 -32.04
N GLY A 24 5.92 -10.09 -32.78
CA GLY A 24 5.81 -8.64 -32.67
C GLY A 24 5.33 -8.17 -31.29
N TYR A 25 4.35 -8.87 -30.71
CA TYR A 25 3.86 -8.63 -29.36
C TYR A 25 4.95 -8.93 -28.31
N ALA A 26 5.59 -10.10 -28.38
CA ALA A 26 6.66 -10.48 -27.45
C ALA A 26 7.85 -9.50 -27.50
N ALA A 27 8.28 -9.09 -28.70
CA ALA A 27 9.35 -8.12 -28.87
C ALA A 27 8.96 -6.72 -28.34
N SER A 28 7.70 -6.32 -28.49
CA SER A 28 7.20 -5.03 -27.96
C SER A 28 7.06 -5.06 -26.44
N LEU A 29 6.64 -6.20 -25.87
CA LEU A 29 6.59 -6.43 -24.43
C LEU A 29 7.99 -6.36 -23.82
N GLU A 30 8.96 -7.05 -24.42
CA GLU A 30 10.35 -7.03 -23.94
C GLU A 30 11.01 -5.66 -24.09
N ALA A 31 10.80 -4.98 -25.23
CA ALA A 31 11.26 -3.60 -25.39
C ALA A 31 10.61 -2.66 -24.37
N GLY A 32 9.32 -2.83 -24.07
CA GLY A 32 8.61 -2.11 -23.01
C GLY A 32 9.15 -2.42 -21.62
N ARG A 33 9.58 -3.66 -21.37
CA ARG A 33 10.19 -4.10 -20.11
C ARG A 33 11.59 -3.50 -19.93
N ILE A 34 12.41 -3.49 -20.98
CA ILE A 34 13.75 -2.88 -20.99
C ILE A 34 13.64 -1.36 -20.79
N ALA A 35 12.84 -0.67 -21.60
CA ALA A 35 12.60 0.77 -21.45
C ALA A 35 11.99 1.10 -20.08
N GLY A 36 11.14 0.21 -19.55
CA GLY A 36 10.60 0.29 -18.20
C GLY A 36 11.70 0.22 -17.14
N LYS A 37 12.64 -0.73 -17.23
CA LYS A 37 13.79 -0.87 -16.33
C LYS A 37 14.75 0.32 -16.38
N GLU A 38 15.06 0.80 -17.59
CA GLU A 38 15.96 1.94 -17.80
C GLU A 38 15.33 3.24 -17.26
N ALA A 39 14.04 3.47 -17.53
CA ALA A 39 13.33 4.64 -17.02
C ALA A 39 13.04 4.56 -15.51
N PHE A 40 13.00 3.36 -14.91
CA PHE A 40 12.72 3.17 -13.48
C PHE A 40 13.77 3.84 -12.58
N GLN A 41 14.99 4.03 -13.07
CA GLN A 41 16.08 4.64 -12.29
C GLN A 41 16.01 6.17 -12.22
N ILE A 42 15.16 6.83 -13.02
CA ILE A 42 15.01 8.29 -13.00
C ILE A 42 13.61 8.62 -12.46
N PRO A 43 13.49 9.07 -11.19
CA PRO A 43 12.20 9.46 -10.64
C PRO A 43 11.59 10.59 -11.48
N PHE A 44 10.31 10.43 -11.83
CA PHE A 44 9.55 11.53 -12.39
C PHE A 44 9.30 12.54 -11.28
N ASP A 45 9.86 13.75 -11.38
CA ASP A 45 9.57 14.81 -10.40
C ASP A 45 8.17 15.40 -10.62
N GLY A 46 7.19 14.73 -10.02
CA GLY A 46 5.78 15.00 -10.18
C GLY A 46 4.94 13.98 -9.40
N THR A 47 3.62 14.10 -9.56
CA THR A 47 2.66 13.24 -8.85
C THR A 47 2.13 12.13 -9.76
N SER A 48 2.25 10.88 -9.33
CA SER A 48 1.49 9.78 -9.94
C SER A 48 0.09 9.73 -9.34
N ILE A 49 -0.91 10.08 -10.13
CA ILE A 49 -2.32 10.02 -9.73
C ILE A 49 -2.87 8.66 -10.17
N ILE A 50 -3.25 7.84 -9.18
CA ILE A 50 -3.72 6.46 -9.33
C ILE A 50 -5.22 6.44 -9.09
N ILE A 51 -5.97 5.96 -10.09
CA ILE A 51 -7.44 5.94 -10.08
C ILE A 51 -7.92 4.51 -10.32
N PRO A 52 -8.31 3.76 -9.27
CA PRO A 52 -9.04 2.52 -9.45
C PRO A 52 -10.47 2.80 -9.94
N THR A 53 -11.00 1.97 -10.83
CA THR A 53 -12.35 2.15 -11.39
C THR A 53 -13.03 0.81 -11.68
N TYR A 54 -14.36 0.79 -11.52
CA TYR A 54 -15.21 -0.34 -11.89
C TYR A 54 -16.61 0.14 -12.27
N ASN A 55 -17.03 -0.05 -13.52
CA ASN A 55 -18.38 0.22 -14.06
C ASN A 55 -18.94 1.62 -13.75
N GLN A 56 -18.09 2.66 -13.83
CA GLN A 56 -18.50 4.06 -13.58
C GLN A 56 -17.90 5.00 -14.63
N ARG A 57 -17.97 4.61 -15.91
CA ARG A 57 -17.40 5.37 -17.03
C ARG A 57 -17.64 6.87 -16.93
N GLU A 58 -18.90 7.30 -16.82
CA GLU A 58 -19.26 8.73 -16.85
C GLU A 58 -18.68 9.55 -15.69
N TYR A 59 -18.54 8.95 -14.51
CA TYR A 59 -17.92 9.60 -13.36
C TYR A 59 -16.41 9.70 -13.55
N LEU A 60 -15.77 8.63 -14.02
CA LEU A 60 -14.34 8.63 -14.31
C LEU A 60 -13.97 9.67 -15.36
N LEU A 61 -14.77 9.80 -16.44
CA LEU A 61 -14.55 10.84 -17.46
C LEU A 61 -14.60 12.25 -16.84
N LYS A 62 -15.57 12.51 -15.95
CA LYS A 62 -15.65 13.79 -15.23
C LYS A 62 -14.43 14.02 -14.33
N CYS A 63 -14.00 13.00 -13.59
CA CYS A 63 -12.81 13.04 -12.75
C CYS A 63 -11.57 13.41 -13.58
N ILE A 64 -11.27 12.67 -14.65
CA ILE A 64 -10.10 12.90 -15.50
C ILE A 64 -10.14 14.29 -16.16
N ARG A 65 -11.29 14.72 -16.69
CA ARG A 65 -11.45 16.07 -17.26
C ARG A 65 -11.17 17.15 -16.21
N SER A 66 -11.61 16.94 -14.97
CA SER A 66 -11.36 17.89 -13.88
C SER A 66 -9.88 17.96 -13.51
N ILE A 67 -9.17 16.84 -13.47
CA ILE A 67 -7.71 16.81 -13.23
C ILE A 67 -6.99 17.55 -14.35
N ARG A 68 -7.28 17.22 -15.61
CA ARG A 68 -6.68 17.85 -16.81
C ARG A 68 -6.89 19.36 -16.84
N LYS A 69 -8.06 19.83 -16.39
CA LYS A 69 -8.39 21.25 -16.35
C LYS A 69 -7.65 22.00 -15.23
N ASN A 70 -7.56 21.38 -14.05
CA ASN A 70 -7.22 22.08 -12.81
C ASN A 70 -5.82 21.78 -12.26
N THR A 71 -5.03 20.93 -12.91
CA THR A 71 -3.68 20.57 -12.46
C THR A 71 -2.64 21.11 -13.44
N ARG A 72 -1.75 22.00 -12.98
CA ARG A 72 -0.73 22.64 -13.84
C ARG A 72 0.69 22.18 -13.57
N ILE A 73 0.93 21.62 -12.40
CA ILE A 73 2.20 20.99 -12.02
C ILE A 73 2.36 19.61 -12.69
N PRO A 74 3.59 19.07 -12.80
CA PRO A 74 3.81 17.76 -13.43
C PRO A 74 3.04 16.63 -12.73
N TYR A 75 2.28 15.86 -13.51
CA TYR A 75 1.63 14.64 -13.05
C TYR A 75 1.56 13.57 -14.15
N GLU A 76 1.38 12.32 -13.76
CA GLU A 76 0.95 11.24 -14.64
C GLU A 76 -0.39 10.66 -14.16
N LEU A 77 -1.16 10.08 -15.08
CA LEU A 77 -2.42 9.42 -14.77
C LEU A 77 -2.30 7.92 -15.00
N ILE A 78 -2.65 7.16 -13.96
CA ILE A 78 -2.69 5.71 -13.97
C ILE A 78 -4.10 5.29 -13.61
N VAL A 79 -4.77 4.60 -14.53
CA VAL A 79 -6.11 4.06 -14.32
C VAL A 79 -6.04 2.55 -14.24
N ILE A 80 -6.58 2.00 -13.16
CA ILE A 80 -6.67 0.55 -12.95
C ILE A 80 -8.15 0.17 -13.04
N ASP A 81 -8.51 -0.42 -14.18
CA ASP A 81 -9.86 -0.87 -14.47
C ASP A 81 -10.07 -2.29 -13.93
N ASN A 82 -10.97 -2.44 -12.97
CA ASN A 82 -11.27 -3.69 -12.28
C ASN A 82 -12.26 -4.58 -13.07
N GLY A 83 -12.03 -4.74 -14.37
CA GLY A 83 -12.86 -5.56 -15.24
C GLY A 83 -14.20 -4.92 -15.57
N SER A 84 -14.20 -3.62 -15.91
CA SER A 84 -15.44 -2.95 -16.32
C SER A 84 -15.99 -3.53 -17.63
N THR A 85 -17.31 -3.53 -17.75
CA THR A 85 -18.06 -4.01 -18.92
C THR A 85 -18.86 -2.90 -19.61
N ASP A 86 -18.80 -1.68 -19.10
CA ASP A 86 -19.52 -0.50 -19.59
C ASP A 86 -18.76 0.29 -20.69
N GLY A 87 -17.72 -0.29 -21.28
CA GLY A 87 -16.89 0.37 -22.29
C GLY A 87 -15.93 1.44 -21.73
N THR A 88 -15.64 1.41 -20.42
CA THR A 88 -14.73 2.37 -19.76
C THR A 88 -13.38 2.47 -20.47
N VAL A 89 -12.68 1.35 -20.69
CA VAL A 89 -11.30 1.37 -21.21
C VAL A 89 -11.25 1.88 -22.66
N GLU A 90 -12.20 1.46 -23.49
CA GLU A 90 -12.33 1.87 -24.89
C GLU A 90 -12.55 3.39 -24.96
N LYS A 91 -13.44 3.92 -24.11
CA LYS A 91 -13.72 5.35 -24.07
C LYS A 91 -12.52 6.16 -23.58
N LEU A 92 -11.80 5.69 -22.57
CA LEU A 92 -10.59 6.35 -22.08
C LEU A 92 -9.50 6.45 -23.15
N ARG A 93 -9.25 5.35 -23.87
CA ARG A 93 -8.25 5.31 -24.96
C ARG A 93 -8.63 6.22 -26.12
N ALA A 94 -9.92 6.35 -26.41
CA ALA A 94 -10.41 7.22 -27.48
C ALA A 94 -10.34 8.70 -27.11
N GLU A 95 -10.62 9.06 -25.85
CA GLU A 95 -10.78 10.47 -25.45
C GLU A 95 -9.50 11.09 -24.89
N PHE A 96 -8.63 10.32 -24.23
CA PHE A 96 -7.48 10.86 -23.51
C PHE A 96 -6.16 10.24 -23.97
N ALA A 97 -5.24 11.10 -24.40
CA ALA A 97 -3.84 10.72 -24.60
C ALA A 97 -3.06 10.69 -23.28
N GLY A 98 -2.01 9.87 -23.23
CA GLY A 98 -1.04 9.87 -22.12
C GLY A 98 -1.57 9.35 -20.78
N ILE A 99 -2.65 8.56 -20.78
CA ILE A 99 -3.09 7.81 -19.60
C ILE A 99 -2.54 6.39 -19.68
N ARG A 100 -1.94 5.92 -18.58
CA ARG A 100 -1.49 4.54 -18.44
C ARG A 100 -2.65 3.72 -17.87
N ILE A 101 -3.09 2.70 -18.60
CA ILE A 101 -4.27 1.93 -18.24
C ILE A 101 -3.89 0.46 -18.08
N ARG A 102 -4.24 -0.13 -16.92
CA ARG A 102 -4.26 -1.58 -16.71
C ARG A 102 -5.71 -2.02 -16.57
N ARG A 103 -6.08 -3.11 -17.23
CA ARG A 103 -7.41 -3.73 -17.12
C ARG A 103 -7.26 -5.11 -16.52
N ASN A 104 -7.97 -5.36 -15.43
CA ASN A 104 -8.12 -6.68 -14.82
C ASN A 104 -9.24 -7.45 -15.52
N SER A 105 -9.19 -8.78 -15.46
CA SER A 105 -10.23 -9.66 -15.98
C SER A 105 -11.51 -9.62 -15.15
N GLU A 106 -11.38 -9.30 -13.86
CA GLU A 106 -12.47 -9.25 -12.90
C GLU A 106 -12.22 -8.15 -11.85
N ASN A 107 -13.21 -7.94 -10.97
CA ASN A 107 -13.09 -6.97 -9.90
C ASN A 107 -12.35 -7.56 -8.69
N LEU A 108 -11.05 -7.25 -8.61
CA LEU A 108 -10.16 -7.65 -7.53
C LEU A 108 -10.34 -6.79 -6.25
N GLY A 109 -11.12 -5.70 -6.32
CA GLY A 109 -11.30 -4.76 -5.21
C GLY A 109 -10.30 -3.61 -5.18
N PHE A 110 -10.46 -2.73 -4.18
CA PHE A 110 -9.72 -1.47 -4.07
C PHE A 110 -8.23 -1.69 -3.81
N ALA A 111 -7.86 -2.44 -2.77
CA ALA A 111 -6.46 -2.63 -2.38
C ALA A 111 -5.60 -3.24 -3.51
N PRO A 112 -5.99 -4.34 -4.17
CA PRO A 112 -5.23 -4.88 -5.30
C PRO A 112 -5.12 -3.89 -6.48
N ALA A 113 -6.19 -3.17 -6.80
CA ALA A 113 -6.16 -2.19 -7.88
C ALA A 113 -5.21 -1.02 -7.57
N VAL A 114 -5.26 -0.49 -6.34
CA VAL A 114 -4.33 0.54 -5.88
C VAL A 114 -2.90 0.04 -5.91
N ASN A 115 -2.64 -1.16 -5.42
CA ASN A 115 -1.31 -1.76 -5.41
C ASN A 115 -0.74 -1.90 -6.83
N GLN A 116 -1.52 -2.38 -7.79
CA GLN A 116 -1.14 -2.41 -9.20
C GLN A 116 -0.81 -1.02 -9.76
N GLY A 117 -1.56 0.01 -9.34
CA GLY A 117 -1.28 1.39 -9.70
C GLY A 117 0.02 1.92 -9.08
N LEU A 118 0.30 1.57 -7.82
CA LEU A 118 1.53 1.92 -7.11
C LEU A 118 2.77 1.29 -7.77
N MET A 119 2.67 0.05 -8.24
CA MET A 119 3.73 -0.58 -9.03
C MET A 119 4.04 0.17 -10.33
N MET A 120 3.00 0.72 -10.96
CA MET A 120 3.15 1.47 -12.20
C MET A 120 3.72 2.87 -11.96
N ALA A 121 3.50 3.46 -10.79
CA ALA A 121 3.79 4.86 -10.48
C ALA A 121 5.29 5.21 -10.49
N ARG A 122 5.65 6.32 -11.15
CA ARG A 122 7.03 6.84 -11.28
C ARG A 122 7.30 8.14 -10.51
N GLY A 123 6.25 8.82 -10.06
CA GLY A 123 6.31 10.14 -9.43
C GLY A 123 7.04 10.16 -8.10
N THR A 124 7.74 11.24 -7.76
CA THR A 124 8.28 11.47 -6.40
C THR A 124 7.18 11.56 -5.35
N THR A 125 5.96 11.92 -5.78
CA THR A 125 4.75 11.90 -4.95
C THR A 125 3.70 10.97 -5.55
N LEU A 126 2.91 10.34 -4.68
CA LEU A 126 1.89 9.36 -5.02
C LEU A 126 0.55 9.89 -4.51
N LEU A 127 -0.49 9.82 -5.35
CA LEU A 127 -1.84 10.22 -4.97
C LEU A 127 -2.85 9.15 -5.40
N LEU A 128 -3.63 8.67 -4.44
CA LEU A 128 -4.80 7.85 -4.71
C LEU A 128 -6.00 8.76 -4.88
N LEU A 129 -6.85 8.49 -5.88
CA LEU A 129 -8.06 9.27 -6.12
C LEU A 129 -9.20 8.38 -6.59
N ASN A 130 -10.35 8.46 -5.94
CA ASN A 130 -11.56 7.76 -6.38
C ASN A 130 -12.05 8.31 -7.73
N ASN A 131 -12.55 7.41 -8.56
CA ASN A 131 -13.09 7.71 -9.90
C ASN A 131 -14.34 8.61 -9.89
N ASP A 132 -15.05 8.70 -8.75
CA ASP A 132 -16.26 9.50 -8.55
C ASP A 132 -15.98 10.82 -7.81
N THR A 133 -14.83 11.43 -8.12
CA THR A 133 -14.43 12.75 -7.62
C THR A 133 -14.43 13.81 -8.72
N VAL A 134 -14.51 15.08 -8.30
CA VAL A 134 -14.22 16.24 -9.15
C VAL A 134 -13.26 17.14 -8.39
N VAL A 135 -12.05 17.28 -8.93
CA VAL A 135 -11.02 18.16 -8.37
C VAL A 135 -11.15 19.57 -8.94
N THR A 136 -10.64 20.55 -8.21
CA THR A 136 -10.84 21.98 -8.50
C THR A 136 -9.51 22.73 -8.50
N GLU A 137 -9.53 24.03 -8.84
CA GLU A 137 -8.32 24.85 -8.91
C GLU A 137 -7.50 24.77 -7.59
N GLN A 138 -6.17 24.74 -7.71
CA GLN A 138 -5.19 24.67 -6.60
C GLN A 138 -5.23 23.40 -5.75
N TRP A 139 -6.03 22.39 -6.10
CA TRP A 139 -6.23 21.23 -5.23
C TRP A 139 -4.92 20.48 -4.92
N LEU A 140 -4.12 20.19 -5.95
CA LEU A 140 -2.92 19.40 -5.81
C LEU A 140 -1.77 20.23 -5.24
N GLU A 141 -1.67 21.49 -5.66
CA GLU A 141 -0.69 22.44 -5.14
C GLU A 141 -0.86 22.65 -3.62
N ASN A 142 -2.10 22.76 -3.12
CA ASN A 142 -2.37 22.89 -1.69
C ASN A 142 -2.07 21.60 -0.93
N LEU A 143 -2.45 20.43 -1.46
CA LEU A 143 -2.13 19.13 -0.85
C LEU A 143 -0.61 18.93 -0.75
N LEU A 144 0.14 19.24 -1.81
CA LEU A 144 1.60 19.15 -1.81
C LEU A 144 2.24 20.16 -0.86
N ALA A 145 1.69 21.37 -0.77
CA ALA A 145 2.16 22.37 0.19
C ALA A 145 1.97 21.90 1.64
N CYS A 146 0.85 21.26 1.94
CA CYS A 146 0.60 20.63 3.24
C CYS A 146 1.62 19.50 3.47
N LEU A 147 1.73 18.52 2.57
CA LEU A 147 2.64 17.38 2.69
C LEU A 147 4.10 17.80 2.91
N ARG A 148 4.57 18.84 2.20
CA ARG A 148 5.96 19.30 2.26
C ARG A 148 6.26 20.22 3.44
N SER A 149 5.23 20.66 4.17
CA SER A 149 5.41 21.61 5.27
C SER A 149 6.06 21.01 6.52
N ASN A 150 5.95 19.70 6.69
CA ASN A 150 6.53 18.97 7.81
C ASN A 150 6.92 17.56 7.35
N PRO A 151 8.19 17.11 7.54
CA PRO A 151 8.61 15.75 7.18
C PRO A 151 7.84 14.64 7.91
N ASP A 152 7.21 14.93 9.05
CA ASP A 152 6.41 13.96 9.79
C ASP A 152 5.03 13.73 9.17
N PHE A 153 4.57 14.62 8.27
CA PHE A 153 3.29 14.45 7.58
C PHE A 153 3.44 13.35 6.52
N GLY A 154 3.15 12.12 6.92
CA GLY A 154 3.30 10.95 6.04
C GLY A 154 2.16 10.83 5.03
N LEU A 155 0.92 11.11 5.47
CA LEU A 155 -0.28 10.99 4.65
C LEU A 155 -1.13 12.26 4.74
N VAL A 156 -1.59 12.77 3.60
CA VAL A 156 -2.40 14.00 3.51
C VAL A 156 -3.68 13.75 2.71
N GLY A 157 -4.82 14.21 3.23
CA GLY A 157 -6.12 14.13 2.55
C GLY A 157 -6.89 15.46 2.59
N PRO A 158 -7.68 15.80 1.56
CA PRO A 158 -8.49 17.02 1.54
C PRO A 158 -9.79 16.84 2.34
N VAL A 159 -10.53 17.93 2.50
CA VAL A 159 -11.94 17.85 2.92
C VAL A 159 -12.87 17.56 1.74
N SER A 160 -14.06 17.03 2.02
CA SER A 160 -15.07 16.72 1.01
C SER A 160 -16.51 16.88 1.53
N ASN A 161 -17.49 16.86 0.62
CA ASN A 161 -18.91 17.06 0.89
C ASN A 161 -19.65 15.76 1.28
N ARG A 162 -19.21 14.60 0.79
CA ARG A 162 -19.94 13.31 0.92
C ARG A 162 -19.00 12.16 1.28
N ILE A 163 -18.45 12.26 2.48
CA ILE A 163 -17.60 11.26 3.14
C ILE A 163 -17.94 11.20 4.64
N SER A 164 -17.44 10.19 5.36
CA SER A 164 -17.51 10.10 6.82
C SER A 164 -16.36 10.85 7.49
N GLY A 165 -16.48 11.05 8.80
CA GLY A 165 -15.39 11.55 9.65
C GLY A 165 -15.11 13.05 9.54
N GLU A 166 -13.96 13.45 10.05
CA GLU A 166 -13.55 14.85 10.22
C GLU A 166 -13.30 15.59 8.90
N GLN A 167 -13.04 14.87 7.82
CA GLN A 167 -12.86 15.45 6.49
C GLN A 167 -14.21 15.93 5.88
N ARG A 168 -15.36 15.63 6.47
CA ARG A 168 -16.66 16.06 5.95
C ARG A 168 -16.96 17.51 6.31
N ILE A 169 -17.17 18.36 5.29
CA ILE A 169 -17.66 19.73 5.46
C ILE A 169 -19.09 19.89 4.95
N LYS A 170 -19.81 20.88 5.48
CA LYS A 170 -21.13 21.27 4.96
C LYS A 170 -20.94 22.11 3.69
N THR A 171 -21.73 21.82 2.67
CA THR A 171 -21.75 22.54 1.39
C THR A 171 -23.18 22.79 0.95
N SER A 172 -23.44 23.93 0.31
CA SER A 172 -24.80 24.35 -0.10
C SER A 172 -25.01 24.42 -1.63
N TYR A 173 -23.97 24.19 -2.44
CA TYR A 173 -24.09 24.19 -3.89
C TYR A 173 -25.04 23.07 -4.39
N ARG A 174 -25.74 23.34 -5.49
CA ARG A 174 -26.69 22.40 -6.12
C ARG A 174 -26.28 22.00 -7.54
N SER A 175 -25.30 22.68 -8.11
CA SER A 175 -24.79 22.43 -9.46
C SER A 175 -23.26 22.36 -9.49
N ILE A 176 -22.69 21.76 -10.54
CA ILE A 176 -21.22 21.73 -10.74
C ILE A 176 -20.65 23.15 -10.88
N ARG A 177 -21.39 24.07 -11.51
CA ARG A 177 -20.98 25.47 -11.64
C ARG A 177 -20.87 26.15 -10.27
N GLU A 178 -21.87 25.99 -9.42
CA GLU A 178 -21.83 26.50 -8.04
C GLU A 178 -20.74 25.82 -7.21
N MET A 179 -20.52 24.51 -7.39
CA MET A 179 -19.45 23.78 -6.72
C MET A 179 -18.08 24.34 -7.08
N ILE A 180 -17.83 24.64 -8.37
CA ILE A 180 -16.59 25.26 -8.82
C ILE A 180 -16.42 26.66 -8.21
N ALA A 181 -17.49 27.46 -8.14
CA ALA A 181 -17.44 28.79 -7.52
C ALA A 181 -17.14 28.71 -6.01
N PHE A 182 -17.76 27.78 -5.30
CA PHE A 182 -17.46 27.47 -3.90
C PHE A 182 -16.01 27.05 -3.72
N ALA A 183 -15.52 26.12 -4.54
CA ALA A 183 -14.16 25.63 -4.42
C ALA A 183 -13.11 26.72 -4.70
N ARG A 184 -13.38 27.64 -5.63
CA ARG A 184 -12.48 28.77 -5.91
C ARG A 184 -12.35 29.74 -4.73
N SER A 185 -13.42 29.94 -3.95
CA SER A 185 -13.31 30.73 -2.72
C SER A 185 -12.71 29.94 -1.56
N PHE A 186 -12.87 28.61 -1.55
CA PHE A 186 -12.44 27.72 -0.48
C PHE A 186 -10.95 27.31 -0.56
N ASN A 187 -10.46 26.96 -1.75
CA ASN A 187 -9.12 26.42 -2.01
C ASN A 187 -8.07 27.52 -1.99
N ARG A 188 -7.86 28.12 -0.82
CA ARG A 188 -6.85 29.13 -0.56
C ARG A 188 -5.88 28.60 0.48
N ARG A 189 -4.62 28.47 0.09
CA ARG A 189 -3.55 27.95 0.96
C ARG A 189 -3.58 28.61 2.33
N SER A 190 -3.69 27.80 3.38
CA SER A 190 -3.76 28.28 4.77
C SER A 190 -3.35 27.17 5.72
N ALA A 191 -2.13 27.29 6.28
CA ALA A 191 -1.58 26.31 7.19
C ALA A 191 -2.39 26.14 8.49
N GLU A 192 -3.08 27.19 8.92
CA GLU A 192 -3.99 27.18 10.08
C GLU A 192 -5.18 26.22 9.90
N ARG A 193 -5.51 25.87 8.65
CA ARG A 193 -6.59 24.94 8.32
C ARG A 193 -6.10 23.50 8.19
N TRP A 194 -4.80 23.25 8.35
CA TRP A 194 -4.27 21.89 8.38
C TRP A 194 -4.47 21.27 9.75
N LYS A 195 -5.08 20.09 9.79
CA LYS A 195 -5.47 19.45 11.05
C LYS A 195 -4.92 18.03 11.11
N ARG A 196 -4.14 17.73 12.14
CA ARG A 196 -3.74 16.36 12.47
C ARG A 196 -4.98 15.52 12.77
N THR A 197 -4.99 14.29 12.30
CA THR A 197 -6.10 13.36 12.54
C THR A 197 -5.59 11.95 12.75
N ASP A 198 -6.46 11.09 13.27
CA ASP A 198 -6.17 9.67 13.48
C ASP A 198 -6.59 8.81 12.29
N HIS A 199 -7.38 9.37 11.36
CA HIS A 199 -7.91 8.65 10.22
C HIS A 199 -8.13 9.57 9.02
N LEU A 200 -7.69 9.11 7.84
CA LEU A 200 -7.99 9.71 6.55
C LEU A 200 -8.78 8.71 5.70
N MET A 201 -9.84 9.19 5.07
CA MET A 201 -10.64 8.44 4.11
C MET A 201 -9.86 8.26 2.81
N GLY A 202 -9.81 7.04 2.27
CA GLY A 202 -9.02 6.66 1.09
C GLY A 202 -9.48 7.25 -0.26
N PHE A 203 -10.46 8.15 -0.29
CA PHE A 203 -10.99 8.72 -1.54
C PHE A 203 -10.01 9.67 -2.24
N CYS A 204 -9.12 10.30 -1.48
CA CYS A 204 -8.06 11.17 -1.97
C CYS A 204 -6.94 11.20 -0.93
N LEU A 205 -5.83 10.51 -1.22
CA LEU A 205 -4.73 10.32 -0.28
C LEU A 205 -3.39 10.59 -0.97
N LEU A 206 -2.66 11.60 -0.49
CA LEU A 206 -1.35 12.03 -1.01
C LEU A 206 -0.24 11.61 -0.03
N PHE A 207 0.85 11.07 -0.56
CA PHE A 207 2.05 10.71 0.21
C PHE A 207 3.30 10.69 -0.65
N THR A 208 4.48 10.78 -0.02
CA THR A 208 5.75 10.71 -0.74
C THR A 208 6.07 9.27 -1.17
N ARG A 209 6.90 9.13 -2.20
CA ARG A 209 7.48 7.83 -2.56
C ARG A 209 8.30 7.22 -1.41
N ASP A 210 9.00 8.04 -0.63
CA ASP A 210 9.73 7.61 0.56
C ASP A 210 8.78 7.02 1.62
N MET A 211 7.63 7.66 1.84
CA MET A 211 6.62 7.13 2.76
C MET A 211 6.09 5.77 2.28
N PHE A 212 5.74 5.64 0.99
CA PHE A 212 5.34 4.37 0.41
C PHE A 212 6.42 3.29 0.57
N HIS A 213 7.66 3.67 0.31
CA HIS A 213 8.81 2.82 0.49
C HIS A 213 8.94 2.31 1.92
N LYS A 214 8.67 3.13 2.95
CA LYS A 214 8.71 2.69 4.35
C LYS A 214 7.48 1.87 4.75
N LEU A 215 6.32 2.20 4.21
CA LEU A 215 5.02 1.65 4.61
C LEU A 215 4.65 0.35 3.90
N GLY A 216 5.07 0.19 2.65
CA GLY A 216 4.67 -0.91 1.77
C GLY A 216 3.28 -0.71 1.14
N TYR A 217 2.72 -1.80 0.63
CA TYR A 217 1.44 -1.81 -0.08
C TYR A 217 0.22 -1.81 0.84
N PHE A 218 -0.98 -1.65 0.26
CA PHE A 218 -2.25 -1.88 0.95
C PHE A 218 -2.46 -3.37 1.20
N ASP A 219 -3.13 -3.70 2.30
CA ASP A 219 -3.46 -5.08 2.66
C ASP A 219 -4.60 -5.61 1.76
N GLU A 220 -4.29 -6.60 0.93
CA GLU A 220 -5.24 -7.24 0.01
C GLU A 220 -6.20 -8.20 0.72
N GLY A 221 -6.02 -8.43 2.03
CA GLY A 221 -6.96 -9.17 2.87
C GLY A 221 -8.32 -8.47 3.02
N PHE A 222 -8.38 -7.16 2.78
CA PHE A 222 -9.64 -6.41 2.69
C PHE A 222 -10.28 -6.60 1.32
N LYS A 223 -11.43 -7.28 1.28
CA LYS A 223 -12.11 -7.64 0.04
C LYS A 223 -12.93 -6.48 -0.49
N ILE A 224 -12.82 -6.17 -1.78
CA ILE A 224 -13.58 -5.14 -2.51
C ILE A 224 -13.31 -3.68 -2.05
N GLY A 225 -13.44 -3.36 -0.76
CA GLY A 225 -13.12 -2.06 -0.18
C GLY A 225 -13.65 -1.89 1.26
N ASN A 226 -13.37 -0.73 1.85
CA ASN A 226 -13.49 -0.39 3.27
C ASN A 226 -12.49 -1.10 4.20
N CYS A 227 -12.03 -0.32 5.19
CA CYS A 227 -11.03 -0.68 6.22
C CYS A 227 -9.58 -0.72 5.73
N GLU A 228 -9.32 -0.84 4.43
CA GLU A 228 -7.95 -0.77 3.91
C GLU A 228 -7.28 0.60 4.09
N ASP A 229 -8.06 1.68 4.04
CA ASP A 229 -7.59 3.05 4.29
C ASP A 229 -7.30 3.30 5.78
N ILE A 230 -8.15 2.76 6.67
CA ILE A 230 -7.92 2.75 8.11
C ILE A 230 -6.63 1.97 8.44
N ASP A 231 -6.46 0.76 7.89
CA ASP A 231 -5.26 -0.07 8.06
C ASP A 231 -4.00 0.66 7.59
N TYR A 232 -4.03 1.25 6.39
CA TYR A 232 -2.89 1.96 5.83
C TYR A 232 -2.48 3.16 6.69
N GLY A 233 -3.47 3.94 7.16
CA GLY A 233 -3.25 5.05 8.08
C GLY A 233 -2.70 4.63 9.43
N MET A 234 -3.22 3.54 10.01
CA MET A 234 -2.71 2.98 11.27
C MET A 234 -1.28 2.51 11.14
N ARG A 235 -0.95 1.77 10.09
CA ARG A 235 0.44 1.36 9.83
C ARG A 235 1.37 2.56 9.68
N ALA A 236 0.97 3.61 8.97
CA ALA A 236 1.77 4.84 8.87
C ALA A 236 2.05 5.45 10.25
N ARG A 237 1.05 5.49 11.13
CA ARG A 237 1.20 6.00 12.51
C ARG A 237 2.10 5.13 13.37
N LEU A 238 2.12 3.80 13.17
CA LEU A 238 3.08 2.92 13.86
C LEU A 238 4.54 3.21 13.44
N LEU A 239 4.76 3.78 12.26
CA LEU A 239 6.09 4.19 11.79
C LEU A 239 6.46 5.63 12.20
N GLY A 240 5.69 6.22 13.12
CA GLY A 240 5.91 7.58 13.61
C GLY A 240 5.35 8.70 12.72
N SER A 241 4.65 8.37 11.63
CA SER A 241 4.10 9.39 10.73
C SER A 241 2.76 9.94 11.19
N GLU A 242 2.54 11.22 10.88
CA GLU A 242 1.28 11.93 11.11
C GLU A 242 0.37 11.87 9.89
N LEU A 243 -0.93 11.85 10.15
CA LEU A 243 -1.99 11.96 9.15
C LEU A 243 -2.57 13.36 9.25
N VAL A 244 -2.72 14.05 8.12
CA VAL A 244 -3.14 15.45 8.10
C VAL A 244 -4.27 15.68 7.12
N ILE A 245 -5.31 16.37 7.61
CA ILE A 245 -6.37 16.93 6.79
C ILE A 245 -5.88 18.28 6.27
N ALA A 246 -5.70 18.39 4.97
CA ALA A 246 -5.49 19.66 4.28
C ALA A 246 -6.83 20.40 4.20
N GLY A 247 -7.24 21.04 5.31
CA GLY A 247 -8.55 21.69 5.42
C GLY A 247 -8.73 22.93 4.54
N ASP A 248 -7.66 23.40 3.89
CA ASP A 248 -7.65 24.42 2.85
C ASP A 248 -7.86 23.87 1.43
N THR A 249 -8.15 22.57 1.30
CA THR A 249 -8.34 21.89 0.02
C THR A 249 -9.67 21.15 0.01
N PHE A 250 -10.54 21.50 -0.94
CA PHE A 250 -11.79 20.81 -1.19
C PHE A 250 -11.76 19.97 -2.48
N VAL A 251 -12.19 18.71 -2.35
CA VAL A 251 -12.45 17.81 -3.48
C VAL A 251 -13.90 17.33 -3.41
N HIS A 252 -14.65 17.51 -4.49
CA HIS A 252 -16.02 17.02 -4.58
C HIS A 252 -16.03 15.51 -4.73
N HIS A 253 -16.89 14.83 -3.96
CA HIS A 253 -17.11 13.40 -4.04
C HIS A 253 -18.61 13.12 -4.27
N TYR A 254 -18.94 12.24 -5.22
CA TYR A 254 -20.33 11.91 -5.54
C TYR A 254 -20.98 10.98 -4.50
N GLY A 255 -20.17 10.15 -3.81
CA GLY A 255 -20.59 9.39 -2.64
C GLY A 255 -20.49 7.87 -2.79
N SER A 256 -19.33 7.35 -3.18
CA SER A 256 -19.03 5.90 -3.24
C SER A 256 -19.91 5.16 -4.24
N ILE A 257 -20.04 5.71 -5.45
CA ILE A 257 -20.98 5.21 -6.47
C ILE A 257 -20.67 3.76 -6.86
N SER A 258 -19.39 3.39 -7.06
CA SER A 258 -19.00 2.01 -7.38
C SER A 258 -19.42 1.02 -6.29
N ILE A 259 -19.18 1.34 -5.02
CA ILE A 259 -19.55 0.49 -3.87
C ILE A 259 -21.07 0.34 -3.78
N ARG A 260 -21.82 1.43 -3.92
CA ARG A 260 -23.30 1.40 -3.87
C ARG A 260 -23.89 0.53 -4.97
N SER A 261 -23.25 0.47 -6.14
CA SER A 261 -23.71 -0.35 -7.26
C SER A 261 -23.60 -1.86 -7.02
N ILE A 262 -22.77 -2.30 -6.06
CA ILE A 262 -22.61 -3.72 -5.68
C ILE A 262 -23.82 -4.21 -4.83
N GLY A 263 -24.58 -3.30 -4.22
CA GLY A 263 -25.82 -3.63 -3.52
C GLY A 263 -25.63 -4.49 -2.27
N LYS A 264 -26.59 -5.38 -1.98
CA LYS A 264 -26.65 -6.17 -0.72
C LYS A 264 -25.42 -7.04 -0.47
N ARG A 265 -24.74 -7.52 -1.53
CA ARG A 265 -23.50 -8.32 -1.42
C ARG A 265 -22.39 -7.54 -0.70
N PHE A 266 -22.34 -6.22 -0.88
CA PHE A 266 -21.33 -5.38 -0.23
C PHE A 266 -21.50 -5.33 1.30
N VAL A 267 -22.72 -5.44 1.82
CA VAL A 267 -22.96 -5.40 3.27
C VAL A 267 -22.25 -6.56 3.96
N SER A 268 -22.41 -7.79 3.45
CA SER A 268 -21.72 -8.97 3.99
C SER A 268 -20.21 -8.83 3.91
N ILE A 269 -19.68 -8.38 2.77
CA ILE A 269 -18.25 -8.18 2.56
C ILE A 269 -17.69 -7.14 3.53
N ASN A 270 -18.42 -6.04 3.74
CA ASN A 270 -18.02 -4.99 4.67
C ASN A 270 -18.00 -5.48 6.14
N GLU A 271 -18.94 -6.34 6.53
CA GLU A 271 -18.91 -6.96 7.86
C GLU A 271 -17.74 -7.95 8.02
N GLU A 272 -17.40 -8.72 6.97
CA GLU A 272 -16.17 -9.53 6.95
C GLU A 272 -14.92 -8.66 7.11
N ASN A 273 -14.81 -7.56 6.37
CA ASN A 273 -13.68 -6.63 6.44
C ASN A 273 -13.56 -5.99 7.83
N LYS A 274 -14.67 -5.59 8.46
CA LYS A 274 -14.67 -5.09 9.84
C LYS A 274 -14.22 -6.13 10.85
N ARG A 275 -14.65 -7.38 10.71
CA ARG A 275 -14.20 -8.49 11.58
C ARG A 275 -12.71 -8.74 11.41
N PHE A 276 -12.24 -8.82 10.16
CA PHE A 276 -10.83 -8.97 9.85
C PHE A 276 -10.01 -7.81 10.44
N PHE A 277 -10.44 -6.56 10.24
CA PHE A 277 -9.82 -5.37 10.81
C PHE A 277 -9.74 -5.43 12.34
N SER A 278 -10.86 -5.71 13.01
CA SER A 278 -10.96 -5.75 14.46
C SER A 278 -10.01 -6.78 15.08
N VAL A 279 -9.96 -7.98 14.48
CA VAL A 279 -9.07 -9.06 14.93
C VAL A 279 -7.60 -8.75 14.60
N LYS A 280 -7.31 -8.18 13.42
CA LYS A 280 -5.94 -7.82 13.00
C LYS A 280 -5.32 -6.77 13.92
N TRP A 281 -6.10 -5.76 14.31
CA TRP A 281 -5.61 -4.61 15.07
C TRP A 281 -6.11 -4.57 16.51
N GLU A 282 -6.50 -5.71 17.06
CA GLU A 282 -6.79 -5.84 18.49
C GLU A 282 -5.61 -5.32 19.32
N GLY A 283 -5.90 -4.42 20.27
CA GLY A 283 -4.88 -3.80 21.14
C GLY A 283 -4.05 -2.69 20.48
N TYR A 284 -4.46 -2.16 19.32
CA TYR A 284 -3.68 -1.16 18.58
C TYR A 284 -3.23 0.06 19.40
N SER A 285 -4.07 0.63 20.26
CA SER A 285 -3.68 1.81 21.06
C SER A 285 -2.48 1.51 21.95
N LYS A 286 -2.50 0.37 22.65
CA LYS A 286 -1.38 -0.11 23.48
C LYS A 286 -0.14 -0.40 22.62
N LEU A 287 -0.32 -1.01 21.46
CA LEU A 287 0.78 -1.27 20.51
C LEU A 287 1.45 0.04 20.05
N LYS A 288 0.65 1.07 19.74
CA LYS A 288 1.15 2.37 19.29
C LYS A 288 1.93 3.08 20.41
N GLU A 289 1.41 3.07 21.63
CA GLU A 289 2.10 3.62 22.80
C GLU A 289 3.43 2.91 23.07
N GLU A 290 3.43 1.58 23.00
CA GLU A 290 4.64 0.75 23.14
C GLU A 290 5.70 1.11 22.09
N ILE A 291 5.33 1.19 20.82
CA ILE A 291 6.27 1.57 19.74
C ILE A 291 6.77 3.00 19.93
N SER A 292 5.91 3.94 20.30
CA SER A 292 6.29 5.34 20.53
C SER A 292 7.31 5.48 21.66
N ARG A 293 7.19 4.65 22.71
CA ARG A 293 8.15 4.58 23.83
C ARG A 293 9.49 3.95 23.42
N LEU A 294 9.46 2.88 22.62
CA LEU A 294 10.66 2.13 22.23
C LEU A 294 11.43 2.75 21.07
N ALA A 295 10.79 3.58 20.24
CA ALA A 295 11.40 4.26 19.11
C ALA A 295 10.91 5.72 19.00
N PRO A 296 11.24 6.60 19.97
CA PRO A 296 10.77 7.98 19.97
C PRO A 296 11.38 8.75 18.80
N GLY A 297 10.55 9.49 18.06
CA GLY A 297 10.98 10.43 17.02
C GLY A 297 11.65 9.82 15.78
N ASN A 298 11.66 8.49 15.62
CA ASN A 298 12.32 7.83 14.50
C ASN A 298 11.31 7.29 13.49
N SER A 299 11.34 7.82 12.27
CA SER A 299 10.69 7.17 11.11
C SER A 299 11.53 5.96 10.69
N PHE A 300 10.92 4.78 10.64
CA PHE A 300 11.56 3.54 10.18
C PHE A 300 10.65 2.77 9.22
N ALA A 301 11.22 1.80 8.50
CA ALA A 301 10.46 0.96 7.58
C ALA A 301 9.70 -0.14 8.33
N ALA A 302 8.52 -0.51 7.80
CA ALA A 302 7.65 -1.55 8.35
C ALA A 302 8.38 -2.88 8.59
N ALA A 303 9.37 -3.22 7.76
CA ALA A 303 10.19 -4.42 7.90
C ALA A 303 10.88 -4.55 9.27
N ARG A 304 11.12 -3.44 9.99
CA ARG A 304 11.67 -3.48 11.36
C ARG A 304 10.70 -4.06 12.37
N LEU A 305 9.40 -4.03 12.08
CA LEU A 305 8.32 -4.62 12.91
C LEU A 305 7.98 -6.07 12.51
N TYR A 306 8.73 -6.68 11.60
CA TYR A 306 8.51 -8.06 11.16
C TYR A 306 9.41 -9.04 11.94
N PRO A 307 9.03 -10.32 12.08
CA PRO A 307 9.78 -11.31 12.85
C PRO A 307 11.09 -11.69 12.13
N SER A 308 11.96 -12.37 12.87
CA SER A 308 13.14 -13.08 12.35
C SER A 308 12.92 -14.60 12.45
N HIS A 309 13.82 -15.37 11.85
CA HIS A 309 13.77 -16.83 11.81
C HIS A 309 12.44 -17.33 11.24
N VAL A 310 12.09 -16.78 10.08
CA VAL A 310 10.87 -17.09 9.34
C VAL A 310 11.15 -17.31 7.86
N THR A 311 10.30 -18.09 7.20
CA THR A 311 10.28 -18.20 5.75
C THR A 311 9.32 -17.18 5.16
N VAL A 312 9.77 -16.50 4.11
CA VAL A 312 8.97 -15.54 3.35
C VAL A 312 9.03 -15.85 1.86
N LYS A 313 7.99 -15.48 1.13
CA LYS A 313 7.86 -15.71 -0.30
C LYS A 313 7.88 -14.40 -1.05
N GLY A 314 8.79 -14.26 -2.01
CA GLY A 314 8.85 -13.11 -2.90
C GLY A 314 7.82 -13.14 -4.02
N ALA A 315 7.67 -12.01 -4.71
CA ALA A 315 6.80 -11.85 -5.89
C ALA A 315 7.06 -12.95 -6.94
N ASP A 316 8.33 -13.19 -7.24
CA ASP A 316 8.83 -14.19 -8.20
C ASP A 316 8.64 -15.66 -7.76
N GLY A 317 8.08 -15.88 -6.56
CA GLY A 317 7.88 -17.19 -5.98
C GLY A 317 9.09 -17.76 -5.26
N SER A 318 10.26 -17.09 -5.32
CA SER A 318 11.44 -17.49 -4.56
C SER A 318 11.14 -17.46 -3.06
N ILE A 319 11.60 -18.48 -2.34
CA ILE A 319 11.49 -18.57 -0.88
C ILE A 319 12.79 -18.10 -0.26
N TYR A 320 12.65 -17.33 0.81
CA TYR A 320 13.77 -16.81 1.57
C TYR A 320 13.62 -17.14 3.05
N TRP A 321 14.75 -17.45 3.69
CA TRP A 321 14.89 -17.48 5.14
C TRP A 321 15.33 -16.11 5.64
N ILE A 322 14.59 -15.54 6.59
CA ILE A 322 14.92 -14.27 7.23
C ILE A 322 15.60 -14.55 8.55
N GLU A 323 16.82 -14.08 8.72
CA GLU A 323 17.60 -14.23 9.94
C GLU A 323 18.32 -12.92 10.25
N ASN A 324 17.95 -12.27 11.36
CA ASN A 324 18.59 -11.05 11.87
C ASN A 324 18.73 -9.96 10.79
N GLU A 325 17.62 -9.66 10.12
CA GLU A 325 17.53 -8.67 9.02
C GLU A 325 18.34 -9.03 7.76
N ILE A 326 18.78 -10.29 7.63
CA ILE A 326 19.40 -10.84 6.44
C ILE A 326 18.40 -11.79 5.78
N ARG A 327 18.24 -11.63 4.46
CA ARG A 327 17.40 -12.46 3.62
C ARG A 327 18.26 -13.43 2.83
N HIS A 328 18.20 -14.71 3.17
CA HIS A 328 18.90 -15.80 2.50
C HIS A 328 17.97 -16.52 1.53
N ARG A 329 18.34 -16.63 0.25
CA ARG A 329 17.58 -17.43 -0.71
C ARG A 329 17.77 -18.93 -0.43
N ILE A 330 16.69 -19.70 -0.47
CA ILE A 330 16.73 -21.16 -0.28
C ILE A 330 16.90 -21.84 -1.65
N ASP A 331 17.86 -22.76 -1.78
CA ASP A 331 18.20 -23.47 -3.03
C ASP A 331 17.23 -24.64 -3.35
N GLN A 332 16.86 -25.41 -2.34
CA GLN A 332 15.99 -26.57 -2.34
C GLN A 332 14.76 -26.23 -1.49
N ALA A 333 13.93 -25.34 -2.04
CA ALA A 333 12.76 -24.80 -1.34
C ALA A 333 11.57 -25.79 -1.26
N ASP A 334 11.72 -27.04 -1.71
CA ASP A 334 10.66 -28.04 -1.66
C ASP A 334 10.19 -28.28 -0.21
N GLY A 335 8.88 -28.18 0.00
CA GLY A 335 8.27 -28.31 1.32
C GLY A 335 8.32 -27.04 2.18
N PHE A 336 8.97 -25.96 1.72
CA PHE A 336 8.87 -24.66 2.36
C PHE A 336 7.74 -23.83 1.74
N ASP A 337 6.92 -23.25 2.61
CA ASP A 337 6.05 -22.13 2.26
C ASP A 337 6.42 -20.94 3.15
N GLY A 338 5.97 -19.74 2.77
CA GLY A 338 6.29 -18.53 3.48
C GLY A 338 5.20 -17.48 3.33
N VAL A 339 5.21 -16.53 4.26
CA VAL A 339 4.36 -15.34 4.12
C VAL A 339 4.80 -14.58 2.88
N ARG A 340 3.85 -14.31 1.98
CA ARG A 340 4.14 -13.48 0.81
C ARG A 340 4.38 -12.05 1.28
N LEU A 341 5.51 -11.49 0.90
CA LEU A 341 5.86 -10.09 1.15
C LEU A 341 6.18 -9.41 -0.17
N SER A 342 5.92 -8.11 -0.23
CA SER A 342 6.19 -7.33 -1.43
C SER A 342 7.68 -7.13 -1.64
N VAL A 343 8.07 -6.78 -2.87
CA VAL A 343 9.48 -6.40 -3.15
C VAL A 343 9.91 -5.19 -2.31
N VAL A 344 8.97 -4.30 -1.96
CA VAL A 344 9.23 -3.11 -1.12
C VAL A 344 9.58 -3.50 0.32
N ASP A 345 8.92 -4.51 0.87
CA ASP A 345 9.24 -5.03 2.20
C ASP A 345 10.59 -5.77 2.18
N LEU A 346 10.75 -6.66 1.20
CA LEU A 346 11.89 -7.57 1.14
C LEU A 346 13.22 -6.83 1.02
N ARG A 347 13.29 -5.74 0.25
CA ARG A 347 14.53 -4.97 0.01
C ARG A 347 15.14 -4.32 1.27
N TYR A 348 14.41 -4.23 2.38
CA TYR A 348 14.96 -3.71 3.64
C TYR A 348 15.85 -4.72 4.35
N TRP A 349 15.71 -6.00 4.04
CA TRP A 349 16.63 -7.02 4.51
C TRP A 349 17.80 -7.15 3.55
N ARG A 350 19.01 -7.16 4.11
CA ARG A 350 20.25 -7.33 3.34
C ARG A 350 20.24 -8.69 2.68
N GLU A 351 20.70 -8.76 1.43
CA GLU A 351 20.83 -10.05 0.75
C GLU A 351 22.00 -10.83 1.34
N GLY A 352 21.71 -12.04 1.83
CA GLY A 352 22.70 -12.97 2.35
C GLY A 352 23.09 -14.02 1.30
N SER A 353 24.07 -14.86 1.64
CA SER A 353 24.39 -16.03 0.84
C SER A 353 23.21 -16.99 0.75
N MET A 354 23.16 -17.77 -0.33
CA MET A 354 22.21 -18.88 -0.45
C MET A 354 22.37 -19.86 0.72
N ILE A 355 21.29 -20.46 1.18
CA ILE A 355 21.27 -21.41 2.29
C ILE A 355 20.51 -22.68 1.91
N SER A 356 20.99 -23.84 2.37
CA SER A 356 20.38 -25.11 2.01
C SER A 356 19.05 -25.32 2.73
N GLY A 357 18.09 -25.96 2.06
CA GLY A 357 16.83 -26.37 2.70
C GLY A 357 17.04 -27.31 3.90
N THR A 358 18.12 -28.09 3.91
CA THR A 358 18.50 -28.95 5.04
C THR A 358 18.95 -28.13 6.25
N ASP A 359 19.77 -27.10 6.05
CA ASP A 359 20.21 -26.22 7.13
C ASP A 359 19.04 -25.48 7.78
N ILE A 360 18.08 -25.02 6.97
CA ILE A 360 16.87 -24.38 7.50
C ILE A 360 16.03 -25.36 8.31
N ARG A 361 15.86 -26.61 7.85
CA ARG A 361 15.17 -27.65 8.63
C ARG A 361 15.86 -27.94 9.96
N ASN A 362 17.19 -28.01 9.97
CA ASN A 362 17.96 -28.20 11.21
C ASN A 362 17.76 -27.02 12.18
N ARG A 363 17.82 -25.78 11.68
CA ARG A 363 17.56 -24.56 12.48
C ARG A 363 16.15 -24.56 13.06
N LEU A 364 15.14 -24.82 12.24
CA LEU A 364 13.75 -24.94 12.69
C LEU A 364 13.56 -26.07 13.70
N GLY A 365 14.27 -27.19 13.52
CA GLY A 365 14.31 -28.29 14.48
C GLY A 365 14.79 -27.83 15.84
N LEU A 366 15.93 -27.15 15.91
CA LEU A 366 16.50 -26.60 17.15
C LEU A 366 15.54 -25.62 17.84
N LEU A 367 14.85 -24.78 17.08
CA LEU A 367 13.86 -23.83 17.62
C LEU A 367 12.60 -24.50 18.18
N ASN A 368 12.36 -25.77 17.84
CA ASN A 368 11.20 -26.56 18.27
C ASN A 368 11.60 -27.71 19.22
N GLN A 369 12.83 -27.74 19.76
CA GLN A 369 13.28 -28.77 20.69
C GLN A 369 12.77 -28.53 22.11
N PRO A 370 12.03 -29.47 22.72
CA PRO A 370 11.65 -29.39 24.13
C PRO A 370 12.86 -29.32 25.05
N GLY A 371 12.85 -28.41 26.03
CA GLY A 371 13.89 -28.32 27.06
C GLY A 371 15.22 -27.70 26.64
N ALA A 372 15.36 -27.28 25.37
CA ALA A 372 16.51 -26.50 24.93
C ALA A 372 16.46 -25.07 25.51
N SER A 373 17.63 -24.52 25.85
CA SER A 373 17.72 -23.10 26.24
C SER A 373 17.23 -22.20 25.09
N PRO A 374 16.40 -21.17 25.36
CA PRO A 374 15.91 -20.27 24.33
C PRO A 374 17.06 -19.63 23.55
N SER A 375 16.97 -19.68 22.22
CA SER A 375 17.90 -19.05 21.29
C SER A 375 17.19 -18.02 20.44
N ILE A 376 17.93 -17.20 19.68
CA ILE A 376 17.33 -16.17 18.83
C ILE A 376 16.32 -16.83 17.87
N GLY A 377 15.12 -16.26 17.81
CA GLY A 377 14.02 -16.79 17.02
C GLY A 377 13.10 -17.73 17.78
N THR A 378 13.48 -18.27 18.95
CA THR A 378 12.59 -19.09 19.80
C THR A 378 11.35 -18.29 20.19
N LEU A 379 10.18 -18.93 20.20
CA LEU A 379 8.95 -18.33 20.70
C LEU A 379 8.75 -18.69 22.18
N LEU A 380 8.49 -17.68 23.01
CA LEU A 380 8.20 -17.83 24.42
C LEU A 380 6.78 -17.40 24.71
N GLN A 381 6.11 -18.07 25.65
CA GLN A 381 4.74 -17.74 26.05
C GLN A 381 4.63 -17.55 27.57
N THR A 382 4.11 -16.40 27.98
CA THR A 382 3.81 -16.10 29.39
C THR A 382 2.51 -16.76 29.84
N PRO A 383 2.25 -16.87 31.16
CA PRO A 383 1.07 -17.57 31.68
C PRO A 383 -0.29 -17.01 31.23
N ASP A 384 -0.35 -15.73 30.83
CA ASP A 384 -1.54 -15.09 30.27
C ASP A 384 -1.71 -15.34 28.76
N GLY A 385 -0.82 -16.11 28.14
CA GLY A 385 -0.85 -16.48 26.73
C GLY A 385 -0.17 -15.49 25.78
N GLN A 386 0.40 -14.39 26.26
CA GLN A 386 1.15 -13.46 25.42
C GLN A 386 2.44 -14.11 24.90
N VAL A 387 2.66 -14.00 23.59
CA VAL A 387 3.82 -14.61 22.92
C VAL A 387 4.88 -13.57 22.61
N TYR A 388 6.14 -13.97 22.75
CA TYR A 388 7.33 -13.19 22.45
C TYR A 388 8.26 -14.00 21.53
N GLN A 389 9.04 -13.32 20.71
CA GLN A 389 10.15 -13.92 19.98
C GLN A 389 11.47 -13.42 20.59
N VAL A 390 12.38 -14.35 20.89
CA VAL A 390 13.74 -14.02 21.34
C VAL A 390 14.48 -13.29 20.23
N HIS A 391 15.06 -12.14 20.56
CA HIS A 391 15.78 -11.28 19.63
C HIS A 391 16.99 -10.66 20.31
N ASN A 392 18.20 -10.96 19.81
CA ASN A 392 19.45 -10.57 20.46
C ASN A 392 19.48 -11.01 21.93
N ARG A 393 19.55 -10.06 22.87
CA ARG A 393 19.55 -10.28 24.32
C ARG A 393 18.17 -10.07 24.96
N GLY A 394 17.14 -9.85 24.15
CA GLY A 394 15.82 -9.46 24.62
C GLY A 394 14.68 -10.17 23.92
N LEU A 395 13.49 -9.59 24.06
CA LEU A 395 12.23 -10.12 23.57
C LEU A 395 11.50 -9.10 22.71
N ARG A 396 10.92 -9.59 21.61
CA ARG A 396 9.97 -8.86 20.79
C ARG A 396 8.59 -9.43 21.00
N ARG A 397 7.68 -8.63 21.57
CA ARG A 397 6.30 -9.04 21.80
C ARG A 397 5.57 -9.20 20.46
N LEU A 398 4.82 -10.28 20.27
CA LEU A 398 3.91 -10.39 19.12
C LEU A 398 2.65 -9.60 19.44
N ALA A 399 2.22 -8.70 18.54
CA ALA A 399 1.22 -7.70 18.84
C ALA A 399 -0.11 -8.29 19.35
N ASN A 400 -0.56 -9.39 18.75
CA ASN A 400 -1.76 -10.14 19.11
C ASN A 400 -1.74 -11.55 18.49
N LYS A 401 -2.76 -12.37 18.77
CA LYS A 401 -2.88 -13.74 18.21
C LYS A 401 -2.95 -13.75 16.68
N LYS A 402 -3.59 -12.75 16.06
CA LYS A 402 -3.66 -12.65 14.59
C LYS A 402 -2.29 -12.44 13.95
N THR A 403 -1.37 -11.81 14.67
CA THR A 403 0.04 -11.66 14.25
C THR A 403 0.71 -13.02 14.10
N LEU A 404 0.53 -13.94 15.06
CA LEU A 404 1.07 -15.30 14.94
C LEU A 404 0.51 -16.03 13.72
N GLU A 405 -0.79 -15.93 13.50
CA GLU A 405 -1.46 -16.59 12.39
C GLU A 405 -0.98 -16.07 11.02
N LEU A 406 -0.96 -14.75 10.83
CA LEU A 406 -0.53 -14.16 9.57
C LEU A 406 0.97 -14.37 9.29
N TRP A 407 1.79 -14.50 10.35
CA TRP A 407 3.19 -14.90 10.23
C TRP A 407 3.41 -16.42 10.14
N ARG A 408 2.34 -17.23 10.22
CA ARG A 408 2.39 -18.70 10.25
C ARG A 408 3.32 -19.25 11.36
N LEU A 409 3.26 -18.62 12.52
CA LEU A 409 4.05 -18.97 13.70
C LEU A 409 3.28 -19.86 14.69
N ASN A 410 1.97 -20.08 14.46
CA ASN A 410 1.12 -20.87 15.37
C ASN A 410 1.61 -22.31 15.55
N ASP A 411 2.19 -22.91 14.51
CA ASP A 411 2.63 -24.30 14.52
C ASP A 411 4.02 -24.48 15.16
N ARG A 412 4.69 -23.37 15.49
CA ARG A 412 5.98 -23.41 16.18
C ARG A 412 5.78 -23.62 17.67
N MET A 413 6.71 -24.35 18.29
CA MET A 413 6.71 -24.54 19.73
C MET A 413 6.81 -23.18 20.44
N GLN A 414 5.93 -22.97 21.42
CA GLN A 414 5.92 -21.82 22.29
C GLN A 414 6.36 -22.27 23.67
N VAL A 415 7.61 -21.99 24.03
CA VAL A 415 8.20 -22.44 25.29
C VAL A 415 7.59 -21.62 26.45
N PRO A 416 6.98 -22.26 27.46
CA PRO A 416 6.47 -21.54 28.62
C PRO A 416 7.59 -20.79 29.35
N ILE A 417 7.33 -19.55 29.76
CA ILE A 417 8.24 -18.74 30.57
C ILE A 417 7.45 -18.06 31.70
N SER A 418 8.03 -17.98 32.90
CA SER A 418 7.44 -17.25 34.02
C SER A 418 7.56 -15.74 33.86
N TRP A 419 6.80 -14.98 34.65
CA TRP A 419 6.93 -13.52 34.69
C TRP A 419 8.31 -13.05 35.17
N VAL A 420 8.91 -13.80 36.10
CA VAL A 420 10.23 -13.49 36.66
C VAL A 420 11.28 -13.65 35.57
N GLU A 421 11.32 -14.79 34.89
CA GLU A 421 12.25 -15.04 33.79
C GLU A 421 12.03 -14.05 32.64
N LYS A 422 10.76 -13.73 32.27
CA LYS A 422 10.48 -12.73 31.23
C LYS A 422 11.03 -11.35 31.60
N SER A 423 11.03 -10.98 32.88
CA SER A 423 11.50 -9.68 33.36
C SER A 423 13.01 -9.48 33.25
N GLU A 424 13.78 -10.57 33.05
CA GLU A 424 15.22 -10.53 32.86
C GLU A 424 15.63 -10.11 31.43
N PHE A 425 14.69 -10.14 30.48
CA PHE A 425 14.94 -9.78 29.09
C PHE A 425 14.68 -8.30 28.81
N GLU A 426 15.52 -7.70 27.97
CA GLU A 426 15.28 -6.37 27.39
C GLU A 426 14.06 -6.38 26.45
N GLU A 427 13.26 -5.31 26.44
CA GLU A 427 12.13 -5.16 25.52
C GLU A 427 12.56 -4.50 24.20
N PHE A 428 12.27 -5.15 23.08
CA PHE A 428 12.48 -4.63 21.73
C PHE A 428 11.17 -4.32 21.03
N LEU A 429 11.25 -3.61 19.89
CA LEU A 429 10.09 -3.28 19.07
C LEU A 429 9.20 -4.51 18.83
N PRO A 430 7.88 -4.39 19.01
CA PRO A 430 6.98 -5.52 18.84
C PRO A 430 6.96 -6.00 17.38
N ILE A 431 6.45 -7.21 17.19
CA ILE A 431 6.18 -7.80 15.90
C ILE A 431 4.71 -7.55 15.56
N VAL A 432 4.43 -7.03 14.37
CA VAL A 432 3.08 -6.64 13.92
C VAL A 432 2.58 -7.55 12.79
N PRO A 433 1.26 -7.66 12.55
CA PRO A 433 0.76 -8.43 11.42
C PRO A 433 1.23 -7.81 10.08
N PRO A 434 1.67 -8.62 9.11
CA PRO A 434 2.02 -8.12 7.79
C PRO A 434 0.75 -7.74 7.01
N PRO A 435 0.84 -6.89 5.97
CA PRO A 435 -0.21 -6.81 4.96
C PRO A 435 -0.29 -8.15 4.22
N THR A 436 -1.50 -8.60 3.91
CA THR A 436 -1.70 -9.74 3.01
C THR A 436 -1.49 -9.28 1.58
N VAL A 437 -0.71 -10.04 0.81
CA VAL A 437 -0.48 -9.79 -0.61
C VAL A 437 -0.88 -11.05 -1.36
N TYR A 438 -1.81 -10.95 -2.30
CA TYR A 438 -2.25 -12.03 -3.18
C TYR A 438 -1.67 -11.89 -4.58
N SER A 439 -1.49 -10.66 -5.06
CA SER A 439 -0.90 -10.44 -6.38
C SER A 439 0.48 -11.07 -6.47
N SER A 440 0.68 -11.93 -7.46
CA SER A 440 2.00 -12.50 -7.77
C SER A 440 2.97 -11.47 -8.36
N GLU A 441 2.50 -10.27 -8.70
CA GLU A 441 3.31 -9.25 -9.33
C GLU A 441 3.92 -8.25 -8.33
N LEU A 442 3.46 -8.23 -7.06
CA LEU A 442 3.76 -7.19 -6.04
C LEU A 442 5.02 -7.41 -5.19
#